data_AF-A0A7C5Z3E8-F1
#
_entry.id   AF-A0A7C5Z3E8-F1
#
_cell.length_a   1.000
_cell.length_b   1.000
_cell.length_c   1.000
_cell.angle_alpha   90.00
_cell.angle_beta   90.00
_cell.angle_gamma   90.00
#
_symmetry.space_group_name_H-M   'P 1'
#
loop_
_entity.id
_entity.type
_entity.pdbx_description
1 polymer ?
#
loop_
_entity_poly.entity_id
_entity_poly.type
_entity_poly.pdbx_seq_one_letter_code
_entity_poly.pdbx_strand_id
1 'polypeptide(L)' 'MIANLIGGFVSILIGVSLVGPISQQVNDVAETNGDLYNSTTWGATVLKMVPGFFALGILGIGIAVTYSSLRQAGIV' A
#
# COMPACT_ATOMS: atom_id res chain seq x y z
N MET A 1 -14.76 1.01 -20.08
CA MET A 1 -15.19 1.65 -18.81
C MET A 1 -15.21 0.65 -17.66
N ILE A 2 -16.07 -0.37 -17.71
CA ILE A 2 -16.22 -1.35 -16.61
C ILE A 2 -14.93 -2.13 -16.31
N ALA A 3 -14.14 -2.47 -17.32
CA ALA A 3 -12.86 -3.17 -17.12
C ALA A 3 -11.84 -2.36 -16.30
N ASN A 4 -11.82 -1.03 -16.45
CA ASN A 4 -10.93 -0.16 -15.66
C ASN A 4 -11.43 0.00 -14.21
N LEU A 5 -12.74 0.02 -14.01
CA LEU A 5 -13.34 0.10 -12.68
C LEU A 5 -13.13 -1.21 -11.90
N ILE A 6 -13.33 -2.35 -12.56
CA ILE A 6 -13.09 -3.68 -11.98
C ILE A 6 -11.60 -3.90 -11.73
N GLY A 7 -10.72 -3.50 -12.65
CA GLY A 7 -9.27 -3.59 -12.45
C GLY A 7 -8.80 -2.75 -11.26
N GLY A 8 -9.35 -1.55 -11.09
CA GLY A 8 -9.10 -0.70 -9.93
C GLY A 8 -9.63 -1.28 -8.62
N PHE A 9 -10.82 -1.86 -8.63
CA PHE A 9 -11.40 -2.52 -7.46
C PHE A 9 -10.59 -3.77 -7.04
N VAL A 10 -10.18 -4.59 -8.00
CA VAL A 10 -9.36 -5.79 -7.75
C VAL A 10 -7.98 -5.41 -7.20
N SER A 11 -7.35 -4.34 -7.70
CA SER A 11 -6.05 -3.91 -7.16
C SER A 11 -6.14 -3.38 -5.74
N ILE A 12 -7.25 -2.71 -5.36
CA ILE A 12 -7.51 -2.30 -3.97
C ILE A 12 -7.71 -3.53 -3.08
N LEU A 13 -8.50 -4.51 -3.52
CA LEU A 13 -8.81 -5.70 -2.74
C LEU A 13 -7.55 -6.55 -2.48
N ILE A 14 -6.74 -6.76 -3.52
CA ILE A 14 -5.44 -7.42 -3.41
C ILE A 14 -4.50 -6.58 -2.52
N GLY A 15 -4.41 -5.27 -2.78
CA GLY A 15 -3.57 -4.35 -2.01
C GLY A 15 -3.85 -4.41 -0.51
N VAL A 16 -5.11 -4.25 -0.11
CA VAL A 16 -5.52 -4.31 1.31
C VAL A 16 -5.22 -5.67 1.93
N SER A 17 -5.43 -6.76 1.18
CA SER A 17 -5.14 -8.12 1.65
C SER A 17 -3.64 -8.37 1.87
N LEU A 18 -2.77 -7.69 1.12
CA LEU A 18 -1.31 -7.79 1.28
C LEU A 18 -0.75 -6.90 2.40
N VAL A 19 -1.51 -5.94 2.96
CA VAL A 19 -1.00 -5.06 4.03
C VAL A 19 -0.55 -5.86 5.26
N GLY A 20 -1.33 -6.86 5.67
CA GLY A 20 -1.01 -7.73 6.82
C GLY A 20 0.30 -8.52 6.62
N PRO A 21 0.40 -9.34 5.56
CA PRO A 21 1.62 -10.09 5.23
C PRO A 21 2.86 -9.19 5.06
N ILE A 22 2.72 -8.02 4.42
CA ILE A 22 3.82 -7.04 4.27
C ILE A 22 4.25 -6.50 5.63
N SER A 23 3.31 -6.16 6.51
CA SER A 23 3.63 -5.68 7.86
C SER A 23 4.36 -6.75 8.69
N GLN A 24 3.95 -8.02 8.57
CA GLN A 24 4.62 -9.13 9.24
C GLN A 24 6.03 -9.34 8.70
N GLN A 25 6.21 -9.42 7.38
CA GLN A 25 7.53 -9.57 6.78
C GLN A 25 8.47 -8.39 7.11
N VAL A 26 7.96 -7.15 7.12
CA VAL A 26 8.74 -5.98 7.51
C VAL A 26 9.16 -6.06 8.98
N ASN A 27 8.27 -6.51 9.87
CA ASN A 27 8.61 -6.66 11.29
C ASN A 27 9.58 -7.83 11.52
N ASP A 28 9.38 -8.96 10.84
CA ASP A 28 10.26 -10.12 10.93
C ASP A 28 11.66 -9.79 10.43
N VAL A 29 11.80 -9.00 9.36
CA VAL A 29 13.12 -8.53 8.87
C VAL A 29 13.74 -7.51 9.83
N ALA A 30 12.91 -6.64 10.44
CA ALA A 30 13.37 -5.68 11.45
C ALA A 30 13.85 -6.37 12.75
N GLU A 31 13.26 -7.52 13.10
CA GLU A 31 13.61 -8.28 14.31
C GLU A 31 14.68 -9.35 14.07
N THR A 32 14.68 -10.01 12.90
CA THR A 32 15.40 -11.28 12.72
C THR A 32 16.74 -11.14 11.99
N ASN A 33 17.01 -10.10 11.17
CA ASN A 33 18.19 -10.17 10.27
C ASN A 33 18.84 -8.84 9.76
N GLY A 34 18.56 -7.67 10.31
CA GLY A 34 19.09 -6.44 9.72
C GLY A 34 20.46 -6.01 10.26
N ASP A 35 21.55 -6.14 9.50
CA ASP A 35 22.74 -5.29 9.69
C ASP A 35 22.31 -3.81 9.79
N LEU A 36 21.22 -3.39 9.13
CA LEU A 36 20.56 -2.08 9.26
C LEU A 36 19.98 -1.76 10.67
N TYR A 37 19.42 -2.74 11.41
CA TYR A 37 18.93 -2.50 12.78
C TYR A 37 20.10 -2.24 13.74
N ASN A 38 21.24 -2.88 13.48
CA ASN A 38 22.47 -2.75 14.25
C ASN A 38 23.39 -1.61 13.73
N SER A 39 23.22 -1.19 12.46
CA SER A 39 24.05 -0.21 11.75
C SER A 39 23.58 1.22 12.00
N THR A 40 22.28 1.50 11.96
CA THR A 40 21.73 2.82 12.32
C THR A 40 20.26 2.78 12.76
N THR A 41 19.92 3.46 13.85
CA THR A 41 18.53 3.65 14.32
C THR A 41 17.59 4.25 13.25
N TRP A 42 18.16 5.00 12.30
CA TRP A 42 17.42 5.62 11.20
C TRP A 42 16.94 4.60 10.16
N GLY A 43 17.76 3.62 9.77
CA GLY A 43 17.38 2.58 8.79
C GLY A 43 16.22 1.72 9.28
N ALA A 44 16.22 1.36 10.57
CA ALA A 44 15.12 0.63 11.21
C ALA A 44 13.81 1.44 11.21
N THR A 45 13.91 2.77 11.38
CA THR A 45 12.73 3.66 11.38
C THR A 45 12.13 3.77 9.99
N VAL A 46 12.95 3.93 8.94
CA VAL A 46 12.48 3.99 7.55
C VAL A 46 11.85 2.66 7.13
N LEU A 47 12.44 1.53 7.53
CA LEU A 47 11.91 0.20 7.22
C LEU A 47 10.51 0.00 7.81
N LYS A 48 10.27 0.48 9.04
CA LYS A 48 8.94 0.46 9.67
C LYS A 48 7.91 1.39 9.02
N MET A 49 8.33 2.39 8.22
CA MET A 49 7.41 3.25 7.46
C MET A 49 6.93 2.61 6.14
N VAL A 50 7.60 1.56 5.65
CA VAL A 50 7.27 0.92 4.36
C VAL A 50 5.81 0.45 4.28
N PRO A 51 5.22 -0.22 5.29
CA PRO A 51 3.80 -0.57 5.26
C PRO A 51 2.87 0.65 5.18
N GLY A 52 3.27 1.76 5.79
CA GLY A 52 2.54 3.03 5.72
C GLY A 52 2.54 3.64 4.32
N PHE A 53 3.69 3.67 3.64
CA PHE A 53 3.78 4.13 2.25
C PHE A 53 2.99 3.23 1.29
N PHE A 54 3.00 1.91 1.53
CA PHE A 54 2.19 0.97 0.77
C PHE A 54 0.68 1.24 0.93
N ALA A 55 0.22 1.46 2.18
CA ALA A 55 -1.17 1.83 2.44
C ALA A 55 -1.57 3.15 1.78
N LEU A 56 -0.69 4.16 1.79
CA LEU A 56 -0.91 5.43 1.08
C LEU A 56 -0.98 5.23 -0.45
N GLY A 57 -0.20 4.30 -1.00
CA GLY A 57 -0.28 3.93 -2.42
C GLY A 57 -1.65 3.34 -2.80
N ILE A 58 -2.20 2.45 -1.97
CA ILE A 58 -3.55 1.90 -2.17
C ILE A 58 -4.61 3.00 -2.10
N LEU A 59 -4.48 3.93 -1.15
CA LEU A 59 -5.37 5.08 -1.04
C LEU A 59 -5.33 5.97 -2.29
N GLY A 60 -4.14 6.20 -2.87
CA GLY A 60 -4.00 6.92 -4.13
C GLY A 60 -4.72 6.24 -5.30
N ILE A 61 -4.65 4.91 -5.38
CA ILE A 61 -5.40 4.12 -6.36
C ILE A 61 -6.91 4.25 -6.12
N GLY A 62 -7.36 4.18 -4.86
CA GLY A 62 -8.75 4.35 -4.48
C GLY A 62 -9.34 5.70 -4.90
N ILE A 63 -8.58 6.78 -4.71
CA ILE A 63 -8.98 8.13 -5.15
C ILE A 63 -9.07 8.20 -6.68
N ALA A 64 -8.06 7.70 -7.40
CA ALA A 64 -8.04 7.72 -8.86
C ALA A 64 -9.23 6.96 -9.48
N VAL A 65 -9.57 5.81 -8.91
CA VAL A 65 -10.71 5.00 -9.34
C VAL A 65 -12.03 5.70 -9.01
N THR A 66 -12.18 6.25 -7.80
CA THR A 66 -13.39 6.98 -7.40
C THR A 66 -13.61 8.22 -8.28
N TYR A 67 -12.56 9.00 -8.55
CA TYR A 67 -12.65 10.16 -9.44
C TYR A 67 -13.07 9.76 -10.86
N SER A 68 -12.47 8.71 -11.42
CA SER A 68 -12.85 8.18 -12.73
C SER A 68 -14.31 7.69 -12.76
N SER A 69 -14.79 7.13 -11.64
CA SER A 69 -16.17 6.66 -11.48
C SER A 69 -17.17 7.82 -11.42
N LEU A 70 -16.88 8.85 -10.63
CA LEU A 70 -17.73 10.04 -10.49
C LEU A 70 -17.81 10.82 -11.80
N ARG A 71 -16.69 10.91 -12.54
CA ARG A 71 -16.66 11.53 -13.87
C ARG A 71 -17.50 10.76 -14.89
N GLN A 72 -17.44 9.43 -14.83
CA GLN A 72 -18.28 8.58 -15.69
C GLN A 72 -19.77 8.64 -15.31
N ALA A 73 -20.09 8.88 -14.03
CA ALA A 73 -21.44 9.05 -13.55
C ALA A 73 -22.05 10.44 -13.86
N GLY A 74 -21.29 11.36 -14.45
CA GLY A 74 -21.75 12.72 -14.77
C GLY A 74 -21.91 13.63 -13.56
N ILE A 75 -21.33 13.25 -12.41
CA ILE A 75 -21.39 14.02 -11.16
C ILE A 75 -20.27 15.09 -11.13
N VAL A 76 -19.15 14.84 -11.81
CA VAL A 76 -17.99 15.74 -11.96
C VAL A 76 -17.39 15.69 -13.37
#